data_AF-A0A950KQF0-F1
#
_entry.id   AF-A0A950KQF0-F1
#
_cell.length_a   1.000
_cell.length_b   1.000
_cell.length_c   1.000
_cell.angle_alpha   90.00
_cell.angle_beta   90.00
_cell.angle_gamma   90.00
#
_symmetry.space_group_name_H-M   'P 1'
#
loop_
_entity.id
_entity.type
_entity.pdbx_description
1 polymer ?
#
loop_
_entity_poly.entity_id
_entity_poly.type
_entity_poly.pdbx_seq_one_letter_code
_entity_poly.pdbx_strand_id
1 'polypeptide(L)'
;MPQLDPTWYVSQLFWLCVCMALLYLALSRAVLPPLMRVAEARRQMREDDLARAQALKDQAEFIQAAYEQAMNDARVRAQAIFAEVEERSESELARATAELHRVTSAHLAEAERHINARKEHALSGLAPALASLTAAAVEKLTSRAPDAAEALSALRDIQKE
;
A
#
# COMPACT_ATOMS: atom_id res chain seq x y z
N MET A 1 -59.37 -33.01 -83.15
CA MET A 1 -58.37 -33.89 -82.50
C MET A 1 -59.09 -34.69 -81.43
N PRO A 2 -59.03 -36.03 -81.44
CA PRO A 2 -59.76 -36.91 -80.49
C PRO A 2 -59.31 -36.78 -79.01
N GLN A 3 -58.47 -35.78 -78.72
CA GLN A 3 -57.93 -35.44 -77.41
C GLN A 3 -58.82 -34.42 -76.66
N LEU A 4 -59.74 -33.77 -77.40
CA LEU A 4 -60.61 -32.71 -76.89
C LEU A 4 -62.07 -33.16 -76.87
N ASP A 5 -62.33 -34.39 -76.44
CA ASP A 5 -63.69 -34.92 -76.26
C ASP A 5 -64.20 -34.62 -74.84
N PRO A 6 -65.19 -33.72 -74.67
CA PRO A 6 -65.62 -33.22 -73.36
C PRO A 6 -66.35 -34.24 -72.49
N THR A 7 -66.68 -35.41 -73.04
CA THR A 7 -67.37 -36.51 -72.33
C THR A 7 -66.54 -37.13 -71.21
N TRP A 8 -65.21 -37.09 -71.30
CA TRP A 8 -64.30 -37.71 -70.31
C TRP A 8 -63.81 -36.73 -69.23
N TYR A 9 -63.99 -35.42 -69.45
CA TYR A 9 -63.46 -34.37 -68.56
C TYR A 9 -64.02 -34.45 -67.14
N VAL A 10 -65.30 -34.81 -66.99
CA VAL A 10 -65.94 -34.91 -65.67
C VAL A 10 -65.34 -36.04 -64.82
N SER A 11 -65.10 -37.21 -65.41
CA SER A 11 -64.49 -38.35 -64.73
C SER A 11 -63.03 -38.05 -64.34
N GLN A 12 -62.28 -37.42 -65.24
CA GLN A 12 -60.89 -37.03 -64.98
C GLN A 12 -60.79 -35.98 -63.87
N LEU A 13 -61.72 -35.02 -63.83
CA LEU A 13 -61.79 -34.02 -62.76
C LEU A 13 -62.16 -34.66 -61.40
N PHE A 14 -63.09 -35.62 -61.39
CA PHE A 14 -63.44 -36.36 -60.18
C PHE A 14 -62.22 -37.10 -59.59
N TRP A 15 -61.51 -37.89 -60.39
CA TRP A 15 -60.32 -38.61 -59.93
C TRP A 15 -59.17 -37.67 -59.56
N LEU A 16 -59.01 -36.54 -60.27
CA LEU A 16 -58.07 -35.49 -59.90
C LEU A 16 -58.36 -34.98 -58.49
N CYS A 17 -59.63 -34.66 -58.18
CA CYS A 17 -60.04 -34.21 -56.84
C CYS A 17 -59.78 -35.28 -55.78
N VAL A 18 -60.06 -36.55 -56.06
CA VAL A 18 -59.81 -37.68 -55.14
C VAL A 18 -58.32 -37.83 -54.86
N CYS A 19 -57.48 -37.87 -55.89
CA CYS A 19 -56.02 -37.97 -55.73
C CYS A 19 -55.45 -36.75 -55.01
N MET A 20 -55.93 -35.54 -55.32
CA MET A 20 -55.53 -34.32 -54.63
C MET A 20 -55.88 -34.36 -53.14
N ALA A 21 -57.09 -34.81 -52.80
CA ALA A 21 -57.52 -34.93 -51.41
C ALA A 21 -56.69 -35.97 -50.64
N LEU A 22 -56.42 -37.13 -51.24
CA LEU A 22 -55.55 -38.15 -50.64
C LEU A 22 -54.12 -37.64 -50.44
N LEU A 23 -53.56 -36.94 -51.43
CA LEU A 23 -52.24 -36.32 -51.33
C LEU A 23 -52.21 -35.25 -50.22
N TYR A 24 -53.24 -34.42 -50.11
CA TYR A 24 -53.36 -33.41 -49.06
C TYR A 24 -53.43 -34.05 -47.66
N LEU A 25 -54.19 -35.13 -47.49
CA LEU A 25 -54.22 -35.88 -46.23
C LEU A 25 -52.86 -36.51 -45.91
N ALA A 26 -52.16 -37.07 -46.91
CA ALA A 26 -50.83 -37.64 -46.74
C ALA A 26 -49.81 -36.56 -46.32
N LEU A 27 -49.79 -35.41 -46.98
CA LEU A 27 -48.89 -34.30 -46.63
C LEU A 27 -49.19 -33.75 -45.23
N SER A 28 -50.46 -33.42 -44.96
CA SER A 28 -50.87 -32.82 -43.68
C SER A 28 -50.57 -33.72 -42.50
N ARG A 29 -50.66 -35.04 -42.67
CA ARG A 29 -50.53 -36.00 -41.57
C ARG A 29 -49.16 -36.65 -41.46
N ALA A 30 -48.40 -36.77 -42.56
CA ALA A 30 -47.08 -37.41 -42.56
C ALA A 30 -45.91 -36.43 -42.72
N VAL A 31 -46.04 -35.39 -43.56
CA VAL A 31 -44.92 -34.52 -43.95
C VAL A 31 -44.84 -33.24 -43.10
N LEU A 32 -45.98 -32.61 -42.80
CA LEU A 32 -46.02 -31.37 -42.02
C LEU A 32 -45.55 -31.54 -40.57
N PRO A 33 -45.93 -32.59 -39.81
CA PRO A 33 -45.54 -32.74 -38.41
C PRO A 33 -44.02 -32.74 -38.16
N PRO A 34 -43.17 -33.50 -38.89
CA PRO A 34 -41.73 -33.46 -38.66
C PRO A 34 -41.10 -32.09 -39.01
N LEU A 35 -41.61 -31.39 -40.02
CA LEU A 35 -41.14 -30.04 -40.37
C LEU A 35 -41.44 -29.04 -39.24
N MET A 36 -42.64 -29.12 -38.66
CA MET A 36 -43.01 -28.30 -37.50
C MET A 36 -42.11 -28.59 -36.29
N ARG A 37 -41.82 -29.87 -36.01
CA ARG A 37 -40.93 -30.26 -34.90
C ARG A 37 -39.52 -29.69 -35.06
N VAL A 38 -38.95 -29.69 -36.27
CA VAL A 38 -37.62 -29.12 -36.52
C VAL A 38 -37.65 -27.59 -36.44
N ALA A 39 -38.71 -26.95 -36.91
CA ALA A 39 -38.89 -25.50 -36.76
C ALA A 39 -38.97 -25.11 -35.28
N GLU A 40 -39.72 -25.86 -34.48
CA GLU A 40 -39.88 -25.62 -33.06
C GLU A 40 -38.59 -25.88 -32.27
N ALA A 41 -37.92 -27.01 -32.53
CA ALA A 41 -36.64 -27.31 -31.89
C ALA A 41 -35.59 -26.21 -32.12
N ARG A 42 -35.55 -25.63 -33.33
CA ARG A 42 -34.67 -24.49 -33.63
C ARG A 42 -35.11 -23.21 -32.94
N ARG A 43 -36.41 -22.98 -32.75
CA ARG A 43 -36.91 -21.83 -31.99
C ARG A 43 -36.49 -21.96 -30.53
N GLN A 44 -36.79 -23.11 -29.92
CA GLN A 44 -36.45 -23.40 -28.54
C GLN A 44 -34.94 -23.30 -28.28
N MET A 45 -34.12 -23.89 -29.16
CA MET A 45 -32.67 -23.78 -29.03
C MET A 45 -32.17 -22.32 -29.07
N ARG A 46 -32.76 -21.47 -29.93
CA ARG A 46 -32.40 -20.05 -29.96
C ARG A 46 -32.85 -19.31 -28.70
N GLU A 47 -34.03 -19.62 -28.17
CA GLU A 47 -34.53 -19.05 -26.92
C GLU A 47 -33.64 -19.47 -25.74
N ASP A 48 -33.27 -20.75 -25.66
CA ASP A 48 -32.36 -21.29 -24.66
C ASP A 48 -30.97 -20.66 -24.77
N ASP A 49 -30.45 -20.47 -25.98
CA ASP A 49 -29.16 -19.80 -26.23
C ASP A 49 -29.19 -18.32 -25.80
N LEU A 50 -30.28 -17.61 -26.10
CA LEU A 50 -30.47 -16.22 -25.67
C LEU A 50 -30.59 -16.11 -24.14
N ALA A 51 -31.37 -17.01 -23.51
CA ALA A 51 -31.51 -17.06 -22.07
C ALA A 51 -30.16 -17.35 -21.39
N ARG A 52 -29.38 -18.29 -21.92
CA ARG A 52 -28.03 -18.59 -21.44
C ARG A 52 -27.09 -17.41 -21.64
N ALA A 53 -27.12 -16.75 -22.79
CA ALA A 53 -26.29 -15.57 -23.06
C ALA A 53 -26.62 -14.42 -22.10
N GLN A 54 -27.90 -14.19 -21.80
CA GLN A 54 -28.32 -13.18 -20.85
C GLN A 54 -27.86 -13.53 -19.43
N ALA A 55 -28.06 -14.77 -18.98
CA ALA A 55 -27.61 -15.21 -17.66
C ALA A 55 -26.08 -15.09 -17.49
N LEU A 56 -25.31 -15.42 -18.52
CA LEU A 56 -23.85 -15.25 -18.52
C LEU A 56 -23.44 -13.78 -18.49
N LYS A 57 -24.18 -12.90 -19.18
CA LYS A 57 -23.98 -11.45 -19.10
C LYS A 57 -24.24 -10.93 -17.69
N ASP A 58 -25.39 -11.27 -17.11
CA ASP A 58 -25.76 -10.82 -15.78
C ASP A 58 -24.74 -11.29 -14.73
N GLN A 59 -24.26 -12.54 -14.87
CA GLN A 59 -23.20 -13.07 -14.02
C GLN A 59 -21.87 -12.33 -14.20
N ALA A 60 -21.49 -12.00 -15.44
CA ALA A 60 -20.28 -11.25 -15.73
C ALA A 60 -20.35 -9.83 -15.16
N GLU A 61 -21.49 -9.14 -15.32
CA GLU A 61 -21.73 -7.81 -14.76
C GLU A 61 -21.68 -7.82 -13.23
N PHE A 62 -22.27 -8.84 -12.60
CA PHE A 62 -22.20 -9.02 -11.15
C PHE A 62 -20.75 -9.23 -10.67
N ILE A 63 -19.99 -10.11 -11.34
CA ILE A 63 -18.58 -10.36 -11.01
C ILE A 63 -17.75 -9.10 -11.22
N GLN A 64 -17.99 -8.36 -12.30
CA GLN A 64 -17.28 -7.11 -12.57
C GLN A 64 -17.56 -6.07 -11.47
N ALA A 65 -18.82 -5.88 -11.08
CA ALA A 65 -19.18 -4.96 -10.00
C ALA A 65 -18.54 -5.36 -8.66
N ALA A 66 -18.58 -6.65 -8.32
CA ALA A 66 -17.94 -7.17 -7.11
C ALA A 66 -16.41 -6.99 -7.14
N TYR A 67 -15.79 -7.19 -8.30
CA TYR A 67 -14.35 -6.99 -8.49
C TYR A 67 -13.96 -5.51 -8.34
N GLU A 68 -14.70 -4.59 -8.98
CA GLU A 68 -14.48 -3.16 -8.87
C GLU A 68 -14.64 -2.67 -7.42
N GLN A 69 -15.67 -3.15 -6.71
CA GLN A 69 -15.84 -2.87 -5.29
C GLN A 69 -14.68 -3.39 -4.45
N ALA A 70 -14.27 -4.66 -4.63
CA ALA A 70 -13.16 -5.24 -3.91
C ALA A 70 -11.83 -4.49 -4.15
N MET A 71 -11.61 -4.03 -5.38
CA MET A 71 -10.44 -3.22 -5.74
C MET A 71 -10.48 -1.83 -5.10
N ASN A 72 -11.65 -1.19 -5.04
CA ASN A 72 -11.81 0.08 -4.34
C ASN A 72 -11.56 -0.08 -2.84
N ASP A 73 -12.18 -1.07 -2.21
CA ASP A 73 -12.00 -1.37 -0.79
C ASP A 73 -10.54 -1.69 -0.46
N ALA A 74 -9.84 -2.42 -1.34
CA ALA A 74 -8.41 -2.69 -1.17
C ALA A 74 -7.57 -1.41 -1.25
N ARG A 75 -7.90 -0.48 -2.17
CA ARG A 75 -7.21 0.82 -2.27
C ARG A 75 -7.45 1.67 -1.04
N VAL A 76 -8.68 1.75 -0.55
CA VAL A 76 -9.02 2.48 0.68
C VAL A 76 -8.29 1.90 1.89
N ARG A 77 -8.27 0.57 2.05
CA ARG A 77 -7.51 -0.08 3.12
C ARG A 77 -6.01 0.18 3.01
N ALA A 78 -5.44 0.12 1.80
CA ALA A 78 -4.03 0.41 1.60
C ALA A 78 -3.70 1.85 1.99
N GLN A 79 -4.51 2.83 1.59
CA GLN A 79 -4.34 4.24 1.97
C GLN A 79 -4.45 4.43 3.49
N ALA A 80 -5.40 3.76 4.15
CA ALA A 80 -5.53 3.81 5.60
C ALA A 80 -4.30 3.23 6.31
N ILE A 81 -3.76 2.10 5.83
CA ILE A 81 -2.54 1.50 6.36
C ILE A 81 -1.34 2.43 6.14
N PHE A 82 -1.22 3.07 4.97
CA PHE A 82 -0.13 4.02 4.73
C PHE A 82 -0.20 5.21 5.69
N ALA A 83 -1.39 5.79 5.89
CA ALA A 83 -1.58 6.88 6.83
C ALA A 83 -1.25 6.47 8.28
N GLU A 84 -1.68 5.28 8.71
CA GLU A 84 -1.36 4.74 10.04
C GLU A 84 0.15 4.51 10.22
N VAL A 85 0.81 3.97 9.20
CA VAL A 85 2.26 3.74 9.21
C VAL A 85 3.02 5.06 9.24
N GLU A 86 2.59 6.07 8.48
CA GLU A 86 3.19 7.40 8.48
C GLU A 86 3.06 8.07 9.85
N GLU A 87 1.86 8.11 10.42
CA GLU A 87 1.63 8.66 11.77
C GLU A 87 2.46 7.93 12.84
N ARG A 88 2.49 6.60 12.79
CA ARG A 88 3.29 5.79 13.71
C ARG A 88 4.78 6.05 13.53
N SER A 89 5.26 6.15 12.29
CA SER A 89 6.65 6.44 11.97
C SER A 89 7.07 7.82 12.47
N GLU A 90 6.23 8.83 12.28
CA GLU A 90 6.47 10.19 12.79
C GLU A 90 6.52 10.22 14.32
N SER A 91 5.58 9.54 14.99
CA SER A 91 5.57 9.43 16.45
C SER A 91 6.82 8.72 16.99
N GLU A 92 7.22 7.60 16.38
CA GLU A 92 8.42 6.87 16.79
C GLU A 92 9.70 7.69 16.52
N LEU A 93 9.77 8.41 15.39
CA LEU A 93 10.87 9.32 15.09
C LEU A 93 10.95 10.45 16.13
N ALA A 94 9.83 11.09 16.46
CA ALA A 94 9.78 12.14 17.47
C ALA A 94 10.24 11.64 18.84
N ARG A 95 9.82 10.44 19.26
CA ARG A 95 10.27 9.80 20.51
C ARG A 95 11.77 9.50 20.48
N ALA A 96 12.26 8.91 19.40
CA ALA A 96 13.68 8.59 19.25
C ALA A 96 14.55 9.85 19.27
N THR A 97 14.13 10.91 18.57
CA THR A 97 14.82 12.20 18.57
C THR A 97 14.80 12.87 19.95
N ALA A 98 13.68 12.84 20.65
CA ALA A 98 13.58 13.39 22.01
C ALA A 98 14.50 12.64 22.99
N GLU A 99 14.53 11.30 22.92
CA GLU A 99 15.41 10.49 23.78
C GLU A 99 16.88 10.70 23.43
N LEU A 100 17.22 10.77 22.14
CA LEU A 100 18.57 11.09 21.70
C LEU A 100 19.02 12.45 22.24
N HIS A 101 18.19 13.50 22.11
CA HIS A 101 18.48 14.81 22.67
C HIS A 101 18.69 14.76 24.18
N ARG A 102 17.85 14.01 24.91
CA ARG A 102 17.98 13.84 26.36
C ARG A 102 19.32 13.21 26.72
N VAL A 103 19.68 12.10 26.09
CA VAL A 103 20.93 11.38 26.33
C VAL A 103 22.15 12.23 25.96
N THR A 104 22.14 12.86 24.78
CA THR A 104 23.22 13.75 24.34
C THR A 104 23.40 14.94 25.26
N SER A 105 22.30 15.58 25.72
CA SER A 105 22.39 16.71 26.66
C SER A 105 22.98 16.30 28.01
N ALA A 106 22.64 15.10 28.51
CA ALA A 106 23.21 14.57 29.74
C ALA A 106 24.71 14.30 29.60
N HIS A 107 25.14 13.69 28.48
CA HIS A 107 26.56 13.48 28.20
C HIS A 107 27.32 14.80 28.04
N LEU A 108 26.71 15.81 27.42
CA LEU A 108 27.33 17.13 27.25
C LEU A 108 27.55 17.79 28.62
N ALA A 109 26.55 17.76 29.50
CA ALA A 109 26.64 18.29 30.85
C ALA A 109 27.69 17.54 31.71
N GLU A 110 27.79 16.22 31.56
CA GLU A 110 28.82 15.43 32.24
C GLU A 110 30.23 15.74 31.72
N ALA A 111 30.41 15.85 30.40
CA ALA A 111 31.66 16.26 29.79
C ALA A 111 32.09 17.67 30.24
N GLU A 112 31.17 18.64 30.30
CA GLU A 112 31.42 19.98 30.80
C GLU A 112 31.89 19.98 32.27
N ARG A 113 31.24 19.17 33.13
CA ARG A 113 31.67 18.99 34.52
C ARG A 113 33.08 18.41 34.61
N HIS A 114 33.40 17.39 33.81
CA HIS A 114 34.74 16.82 33.76
C HIS A 114 35.79 17.81 33.28
N ILE A 115 35.48 18.62 32.26
CA ILE A 115 36.38 19.66 31.75
C ILE A 115 36.64 20.71 32.84
N ASN A 116 35.59 21.21 33.51
CA ASN A 116 35.74 22.18 34.58
C ASN A 116 36.54 21.62 35.76
N ALA A 117 36.28 20.39 36.19
CA ALA A 117 37.04 19.74 37.25
C ALA A 117 38.52 19.58 36.89
N ARG A 118 38.84 19.20 35.64
CA ARG A 118 40.23 19.11 35.18
C ARG A 118 40.90 20.48 35.08
N LYS A 119 40.17 21.51 34.65
CA LYS A 119 40.65 22.90 34.62
C LYS A 119 41.00 23.38 36.02
N GLU A 120 40.12 23.17 36.98
CA GLU A 120 40.32 23.54 38.38
C GLU A 120 41.51 22.79 39.00
N HIS A 121 41.59 21.48 38.77
CA HIS A 121 42.73 20.66 39.19
C HIS A 121 44.05 21.15 38.57
N ALA A 122 44.08 21.47 37.27
CA ALA A 122 45.27 22.00 36.61
C ALA A 122 45.70 23.37 37.17
N LEU A 123 44.74 24.27 37.41
CA LEU A 123 45.01 25.57 38.05
C LEU A 123 45.54 25.41 39.48
N SER A 124 44.97 24.50 40.27
CA SER A 124 45.46 24.21 41.62
C SER A 124 46.86 23.57 41.62
N GLY A 125 47.19 22.76 40.60
CA GLY A 125 48.51 22.15 40.45
C GLY A 125 49.59 23.13 39.98
N LEU A 126 49.20 24.21 39.30
CA LEU A 126 50.11 25.30 38.91
C LEU A 126 50.52 26.16 40.10
N ALA A 127 49.68 26.35 41.12
CA ALA A 127 50.00 27.22 42.25
C ALA A 127 51.25 26.79 43.05
N PRO A 128 51.45 25.50 43.42
CA PRO A 128 52.70 25.04 44.04
C PRO A 128 53.91 25.11 43.10
N ALA A 129 53.70 24.86 41.80
CA ALA A 129 54.77 24.91 40.80
C ALA A 129 55.23 26.36 40.54
N LEU A 130 54.31 27.32 40.53
CA LEU A 130 54.63 28.74 40.47
C LEU A 130 55.28 29.21 41.77
N ALA A 131 54.77 28.80 42.94
CA ALA A 131 55.38 29.14 44.23
C ALA A 131 56.84 28.66 44.32
N SER A 132 57.12 27.41 43.91
CA SER A 132 58.48 26.88 43.90
C SER A 132 59.38 27.57 42.87
N LEU A 133 58.87 27.88 41.67
CA LEU A 133 59.61 28.62 40.64
C LEU A 133 59.95 30.05 41.10
N THR A 134 59.01 30.73 41.77
CA THR A 134 59.20 32.08 42.30
C THR A 134 60.18 32.08 43.47
N ALA A 135 60.09 31.10 44.37
CA ALA A 135 61.04 30.92 45.47
C ALA A 135 62.47 30.67 44.94
N ALA A 136 62.62 29.81 43.93
CA ALA A 136 63.90 29.54 43.28
C ALA A 136 64.45 30.78 42.54
N ALA A 137 63.60 31.59 41.92
CA ALA A 137 64.00 32.83 41.26
C ALA A 137 64.46 33.89 42.28
N VAL A 138 63.76 34.04 43.41
CA VAL A 138 64.14 34.94 44.50
C VAL A 138 65.44 34.50 45.15
N GLU A 139 65.61 33.22 45.46
CA GLU A 139 66.84 32.67 46.03
C GLU A 139 68.07 32.96 45.14
N LYS A 140 67.90 32.85 43.81
CA LYS A 140 68.96 33.16 42.84
C LYS A 140 69.29 34.66 42.72
N LEU A 141 68.39 35.54 43.12
CA LEU A 141 68.54 37.00 43.07
C LEU A 141 69.01 37.61 44.40
N THR A 142 68.63 37.03 45.55
CA THR A 142 68.94 37.58 46.89
C THR A 142 69.95 36.76 47.70
N SER A 143 70.37 35.58 47.21
CA SER A 143 71.32 34.67 47.89
C SER A 143 70.92 34.31 49.33
N ARG A 144 69.63 34.36 49.64
CA ARG A 144 69.06 34.00 50.95
C ARG A 144 67.68 33.36 50.73
N ALA A 145 67.48 32.16 51.27
CA ALA A 145 66.26 31.39 51.11
C ALA A 145 65.12 32.01 51.94
N PRO A 146 64.02 32.49 51.32
CA PRO A 146 62.83 32.88 52.07
C PRO A 146 62.09 31.64 52.59
N ASP A 147 61.40 31.78 53.71
CA ASP A 147 60.60 30.71 54.30
C ASP A 147 59.40 30.37 53.40
N ALA A 148 59.17 29.08 53.14
CA ALA A 148 58.19 28.60 52.17
C ALA A 148 56.75 29.05 52.50
N ALA A 149 56.48 29.42 53.75
CA ALA A 149 55.19 29.94 54.21
C ALA A 149 54.90 31.39 53.77
N GLU A 150 55.91 32.27 53.69
CA GLU A 150 55.74 33.67 53.27
C GLU A 150 55.56 33.80 51.74
N ALA A 151 56.24 32.96 50.97
CA ALA A 151 56.07 32.93 49.52
C ALA A 151 54.66 32.45 49.11
N LEU A 152 54.10 31.49 49.84
CA LEU A 152 52.73 30.99 49.64
C LEU A 152 51.65 32.01 50.04
N SER A 153 51.89 32.86 51.05
CA SER A 153 50.93 33.89 51.45
C SER A 153 50.90 35.06 50.45
N ALA A 154 52.06 35.53 49.99
CA ALA A 154 52.16 36.61 49.01
C ALA A 154 51.55 36.22 47.65
N LEU A 155 51.69 34.96 47.23
CA LEU A 155 51.09 34.46 45.99
C LEU A 155 49.55 34.33 46.11
N ARG A 156 49.04 34.05 47.32
CA ARG A 156 47.59 34.02 47.61
C ARG A 156 46.94 35.40 47.60
N ASP A 157 47.67 36.45 47.98
CA ASP A 157 47.18 37.82 47.93
C ASP A 157 47.14 38.35 46.48
N ILE A 158 48.10 37.96 45.62
CA ILE A 158 48.09 38.32 44.19
C ILE A 158 46.97 37.60 43.41
N GLN A 159 46.57 36.39 43.81
CA GLN A 159 45.44 35.67 43.16
C GLN A 159 44.04 36.13 43.61
N LYS A 160 43.94 37.07 44.56
CA LYS A 160 42.66 37.59 45.05
C LYS A 160 42.20 38.90 44.36
N GLU A 161 43.09 39.61 43.67
CA GLU A 161 42.74 40.65 42.68
C GLU A 161 42.42 40.01 41.31
#